data_AF-X5DY77-F1
#
_entry.id   AF-X5DY77-F1
#
_cell.length_a   1.000
_cell.length_b   1.000
_cell.length_c   1.000
_cell.angle_alpha   90.00
_cell.angle_beta   90.00
_cell.angle_gamma   90.00
#
_symmetry.space_group_name_H-M   'P 1'
#
loop_
_entity.id
_entity.type
_entity.pdbx_description
1 polymer ?
#
loop_
_entity_poly.entity_id
_entity_poly.type
_entity_poly.pdbx_seq_one_letter_code
_entity_poly.pdbx_strand_id
1 'polypeptide(L)'
;MSQDHAKHSPARIAQRGKASQAVSLRARGLPWAEVARLAEYPSPDAARVAVARTLDRVEADNVDDLRAEEDAHLLLLRQSAMPAAMDGDPASLAVLLRISDSRRKLHGIDLPASHTVNIRREEADLADQLATGLNEMIERERDNARQDGLRQAHFPEGGADHA
;
A
#
# COMPACT_ATOMS: atom_id res chain seq x y z
N MET A 1 -21.61 17.62 15.51
CA MET A 1 -20.51 17.81 16.50
C MET A 1 -20.28 16.49 17.24
N SER A 2 -19.30 15.67 16.85
CA SER A 2 -18.70 14.60 17.69
C SER A 2 -17.59 13.85 16.93
N GLN A 3 -16.38 14.43 16.80
CA GLN A 3 -15.21 13.70 16.23
C GLN A 3 -13.87 13.99 16.93
N ASP A 4 -13.79 14.87 17.93
CA ASP A 4 -12.50 15.27 18.53
C ASP A 4 -11.88 14.23 19.48
N HIS A 5 -12.68 13.39 20.14
CA HIS A 5 -12.15 12.53 21.22
C HIS A 5 -11.31 11.35 20.70
N ALA A 6 -11.52 10.91 19.47
CA ALA A 6 -10.76 9.82 18.88
C ALA A 6 -9.35 10.24 18.46
N LYS A 7 -9.14 11.50 18.07
CA LYS A 7 -7.85 12.01 17.56
C LYS A 7 -6.84 12.24 18.69
N HIS A 8 -7.33 12.48 19.92
CA HIS A 8 -6.52 12.80 21.11
C HIS A 8 -6.48 11.69 22.16
N SER A 9 -6.75 10.43 21.80
CA SER A 9 -6.68 9.36 22.81
C SER A 9 -5.26 9.28 23.42
N PRO A 10 -5.13 9.09 24.75
CA PRO A 10 -3.82 9.05 25.41
C PRO A 10 -2.86 8.04 24.79
N ALA A 11 -3.38 6.88 24.35
CA ALA A 11 -2.61 5.86 23.65
C ALA A 11 -2.05 6.35 22.31
N ARG A 12 -2.81 7.12 21.53
CA ARG A 12 -2.34 7.70 20.26
C ARG A 12 -1.29 8.79 20.48
N ILE A 13 -1.44 9.60 21.53
CA ILE A 13 -0.45 10.61 21.91
C ILE A 13 0.86 9.93 22.30
N ALA A 14 0.81 8.90 23.14
CA ALA A 14 1.98 8.11 23.52
C ALA A 14 2.65 7.45 22.32
N GLN A 15 1.87 6.87 21.40
CA GLN A 15 2.39 6.26 20.18
C GLN A 15 3.07 7.28 19.27
N ARG A 16 2.51 8.48 19.14
CA ARG A 16 3.14 9.59 18.40
C ARG A 16 4.45 10.01 19.06
N GLY A 17 4.49 10.13 20.38
CA GLY A 17 5.71 10.46 21.13
C GLY A 17 6.84 9.45 20.87
N LYS A 18 6.53 8.15 20.94
CA LYS A 18 7.50 7.07 20.61
C LYS A 18 8.03 7.17 19.19
N ALA A 19 7.16 7.44 18.22
CA ALA A 19 7.56 7.55 16.83
C ALA A 19 8.43 8.80 16.56
N SER A 20 8.09 9.94 17.15
CA SER A 20 8.90 11.17 17.08
C SER A 20 10.29 10.98 17.72
N GLN A 21 10.37 10.27 18.84
CA GLN A 21 11.63 9.91 19.47
C GLN A 21 12.48 9.02 18.56
N ALA A 22 11.88 7.99 17.93
CA ALA A 22 12.59 7.12 17.00
C ALA A 22 13.15 7.88 15.78
N VAL A 23 12.40 8.84 15.23
CA VAL A 23 12.87 9.73 14.15
C VAL A 23 14.09 10.54 14.61
N SER A 24 14.04 11.14 15.80
CA SER A 24 15.15 11.93 16.35
C SER A 24 16.42 11.10 16.56
N LEU A 25 16.28 9.90 17.13
CA LEU A 25 17.39 8.97 17.33
C LEU A 25 18.01 8.52 16.00
N ARG A 26 17.16 8.22 15.01
CA ARG A 26 17.65 7.84 13.68
C ARG A 26 18.36 8.97 12.96
N ALA A 27 17.89 10.21 13.10
CA ALA A 27 18.51 11.41 12.52
C ALA A 27 19.90 11.68 13.10
N ARG A 28 20.14 11.27 14.36
CA ARG A 28 21.47 11.30 15.01
C ARG A 28 22.39 10.15 14.60
N GLY A 29 21.96 9.30 13.67
CA GLY A 29 22.77 8.22 13.10
C GLY A 29 22.78 6.91 13.87
N LEU A 30 21.92 6.74 14.88
CA LEU A 30 21.89 5.48 15.65
C LEU A 30 21.43 4.30 14.78
N PRO A 31 21.98 3.08 15.01
CA PRO A 31 21.55 1.87 14.31
C PRO A 31 20.15 1.45 14.78
N TRP A 32 19.40 0.78 13.90
CA TRP A 32 17.99 0.43 14.14
C TRP A 32 17.74 -0.40 15.39
N ALA A 33 18.68 -1.28 15.77
CA ALA A 33 18.58 -2.05 17.01
C ALA A 33 18.58 -1.14 18.24
N GLU A 34 19.43 -0.12 18.25
CA GLU A 34 19.51 0.84 19.35
C GLU A 34 18.32 1.81 19.35
N VAL A 35 17.87 2.22 18.15
CA VAL A 35 16.63 3.01 18.01
C VAL A 35 15.43 2.25 18.58
N ALA A 36 15.29 0.95 18.26
CA ALA A 36 14.18 0.14 18.77
C ALA A 36 14.25 -0.03 20.29
N ARG A 37 15.44 -0.27 20.84
CA ARG A 37 15.65 -0.39 22.30
C ARG A 37 15.29 0.91 23.03
N LEU A 38 15.76 2.05 22.52
CA LEU A 38 15.58 3.36 23.17
C LEU A 38 14.18 3.97 23.00
N ALA A 39 13.50 3.68 21.88
CA ALA A 39 12.14 4.14 21.61
C ALA A 39 11.07 3.09 21.94
N GLU A 40 11.47 1.98 22.58
CA GLU A 40 10.59 0.90 23.06
C GLU A 40 9.77 0.21 21.96
N TYR A 41 10.42 -0.13 20.84
CA TYR A 41 9.86 -0.98 19.80
C TYR A 41 10.31 -2.44 19.99
N PRO A 42 9.44 -3.41 19.67
CA PRO A 42 9.73 -4.83 19.86
C PRO A 42 10.83 -5.36 18.93
N SER A 43 11.11 -4.65 17.84
CA SER A 43 12.14 -5.05 16.87
C SER A 43 12.72 -3.85 16.12
N PRO A 44 13.94 -3.99 15.56
CA PRO A 44 14.53 -2.98 14.69
C PRO A 44 13.65 -2.64 13.48
N ASP A 45 12.97 -3.64 12.91
CA ASP A 45 12.09 -3.44 11.75
C ASP A 45 10.82 -2.67 12.12
N ALA A 46 10.23 -2.93 13.30
CA ALA A 46 9.09 -2.17 13.79
C ALA A 46 9.43 -0.69 13.98
N ALA A 47 10.63 -0.38 14.48
CA ALA A 47 11.12 1.00 14.59
C ALA A 47 11.30 1.65 13.21
N ARG A 48 11.89 0.94 12.25
CA ARG A 48 12.08 1.42 10.87
C ARG A 48 10.74 1.75 10.20
N VAL A 49 9.75 0.86 10.30
CA VAL A 49 8.41 1.07 9.74
C VAL A 49 7.70 2.25 10.41
N ALA A 50 7.82 2.39 11.73
CA ALA A 50 7.23 3.52 12.45
C ALA A 50 7.85 4.86 12.05
N VAL A 51 9.18 4.90 11.86
CA VAL A 51 9.90 6.08 11.37
C VAL A 51 9.46 6.44 9.96
N ALA A 52 9.45 5.48 9.02
CA ALA A 52 9.00 5.70 7.64
C ALA A 52 7.57 6.28 7.61
N ARG A 53 6.61 5.62 8.28
CA ARG A 53 5.23 6.11 8.36
C ARG A 53 5.10 7.50 8.97
N THR A 54 5.98 7.85 9.91
CA THR A 54 5.95 9.17 10.55
C THR A 54 6.46 10.24 9.61
N LEU A 55 7.53 9.96 8.87
CA LEU A 55 8.05 10.86 7.85
C LEU A 55 7.07 11.03 6.70
N ASP A 56 6.53 9.93 6.15
CA ASP A 56 5.52 9.96 5.09
C ASP A 56 4.30 10.79 5.51
N ARG A 57 3.85 10.62 6.76
CA ARG A 57 2.74 11.40 7.31
C ARG A 57 3.09 12.88 7.49
N VAL A 58 4.29 13.20 7.98
CA VAL A 58 4.72 14.60 8.10
C VAL A 58 4.82 15.26 6.73
N GLU A 59 5.34 14.55 5.73
CA GLU A 59 5.37 15.01 4.34
C GLU A 59 3.95 15.23 3.81
N ALA A 60 3.03 14.28 4.03
CA ALA A 60 1.63 14.43 3.64
C ALA A 60 0.91 15.58 4.37
N ASP A 61 1.09 15.71 5.68
CA ASP A 61 0.54 16.81 6.50
C ASP A 61 1.07 18.16 5.96
N ASN A 62 2.36 18.26 5.62
CA ASN A 62 2.96 19.47 5.04
C ASN A 62 2.46 19.78 3.63
N VAL A 63 2.13 18.76 2.83
CA VAL A 63 1.61 18.96 1.45
C VAL A 63 0.24 19.64 1.47
N ASP A 64 -0.62 19.30 2.43
CA ASP A 64 -1.92 19.97 2.57
C ASP A 64 -1.77 21.43 3.03
N ASP A 65 -0.83 21.71 3.93
CA ASP A 65 -0.50 23.09 4.33
C ASP A 65 0.05 23.91 3.15
N LEU A 66 0.94 23.33 2.33
CA LEU A 66 1.46 23.96 1.11
C LEU A 66 0.36 24.20 0.06
N ARG A 67 -0.58 23.26 -0.10
CA ARG A 67 -1.77 23.47 -0.97
C ARG A 67 -2.63 24.61 -0.46
N ALA A 68 -2.83 24.72 0.85
CA ALA A 68 -3.63 25.80 1.44
C ALA A 68 -2.96 27.17 1.25
N GLU A 69 -1.64 27.26 1.45
CA GLU A 69 -0.86 28.47 1.20
C GLU A 69 -0.96 28.92 -0.26
N GLU A 70 -0.75 28.00 -1.20
CA GLU A 70 -0.83 28.31 -2.63
C GLU A 70 -2.27 28.67 -3.07
N ASP A 71 -3.30 28.00 -2.53
CA ASP A 71 -4.70 28.38 -2.85
C ASP A 71 -5.02 29.80 -2.34
N ALA A 72 -4.50 30.18 -1.17
CA ALA A 72 -4.62 31.54 -0.65
C ALA A 72 -3.90 32.57 -1.53
N HIS A 73 -2.70 32.24 -2.00
CA HIS A 73 -1.94 33.08 -2.93
C HIS A 73 -2.67 33.25 -4.27
N LEU A 74 -3.19 32.17 -4.86
CA LEU A 74 -3.98 32.22 -6.08
C LEU A 74 -5.29 33.02 -5.90
N LEU A 75 -5.90 32.97 -4.71
CA LEU A 75 -7.08 33.79 -4.39
C LEU A 75 -6.75 35.28 -4.37
N LEU A 76 -5.62 35.68 -3.77
CA LEU A 76 -5.14 37.07 -3.77
C LEU A 76 -4.93 37.59 -5.20
N LEU A 77 -4.26 36.81 -6.05
CA LEU A 77 -4.04 37.16 -7.46
C LEU A 77 -5.36 37.26 -8.25
N ARG A 78 -6.33 36.39 -7.93
CA ARG A 78 -7.65 36.44 -8.54
C ARG A 78 -8.39 37.72 -8.16
N GLN A 79 -8.32 38.11 -6.89
CA GLN A 79 -8.96 39.33 -6.39
C GLN A 79 -8.37 40.58 -7.03
N SER A 80 -7.05 40.63 -7.24
CA SER A 80 -6.40 41.78 -7.87
C SER A 80 -6.69 41.91 -9.36
N ALA A 81 -6.79 40.80 -10.09
CA ALA A 81 -7.11 40.81 -11.52
C ALA A 81 -8.61 41.00 -11.83
N MET A 82 -9.50 40.75 -10.85
CA MET A 82 -10.95 40.78 -11.07
C MET A 82 -11.49 42.13 -11.57
N PRO A 83 -11.13 43.30 -10.99
CA PRO A 83 -11.72 44.58 -11.41
C PRO A 83 -11.43 44.90 -12.88
N ALA A 84 -10.17 44.82 -13.30
CA ALA A 84 -9.78 45.09 -14.69
C ALA A 84 -10.43 44.11 -15.68
N ALA A 85 -10.58 42.84 -15.30
CA ALA A 85 -11.30 41.87 -16.12
C ALA A 85 -12.80 42.21 -16.24
N MET A 86 -13.44 42.71 -15.18
CA MET A 86 -14.84 43.18 -15.23
C MET A 86 -14.99 44.44 -16.10
N ASP A 87 -13.96 45.27 -16.17
CA ASP A 87 -13.88 46.44 -17.07
C ASP A 87 -13.55 46.05 -18.53
N GLY A 88 -13.41 44.75 -18.81
CA GLY A 88 -13.23 44.22 -20.15
C GLY A 88 -11.78 44.12 -20.63
N ASP A 89 -10.78 44.28 -19.74
CA ASP A 89 -9.37 44.06 -20.10
C ASP A 89 -9.10 42.58 -20.45
N PRO A 90 -8.76 42.26 -21.71
CA PRO A 90 -8.51 40.90 -22.14
C PRO A 90 -7.30 40.26 -21.44
N ALA A 91 -6.29 41.07 -21.06
CA ALA A 91 -5.10 40.55 -20.37
C ALA A 91 -5.45 40.03 -18.97
N SER A 92 -6.25 40.79 -18.22
CA SER A 92 -6.75 40.38 -16.91
C SER A 92 -7.66 39.15 -16.98
N LEU A 93 -8.51 39.05 -18.02
CA LEU A 93 -9.30 37.85 -18.30
C LEU A 93 -8.43 36.61 -18.52
N ALA A 94 -7.34 36.74 -19.30
CA ALA A 94 -6.39 35.66 -19.52
C ALA A 94 -5.67 35.23 -18.23
N VAL A 95 -5.32 36.18 -17.36
CA VAL A 95 -4.74 35.90 -16.03
C VAL A 95 -5.73 35.11 -15.17
N LEU A 96 -7.01 35.51 -15.12
CA LEU A 96 -8.04 34.80 -14.36
C LEU A 96 -8.25 33.36 -14.85
N LEU A 97 -8.20 33.13 -16.17
CA LEU A 97 -8.28 31.78 -16.75
C LEU A 97 -7.09 30.91 -16.33
N ARG A 98 -5.87 31.45 -16.34
CA ARG A 98 -4.66 30.74 -15.90
C ARG A 98 -4.71 30.42 -14.41
N ILE A 99 -5.16 31.34 -13.57
CA ILE A 99 -5.37 31.09 -12.14
C ILE A 99 -6.39 29.97 -11.93
N SER A 100 -7.49 29.98 -12.68
CA SER A 100 -8.51 28.91 -12.59
C SER A 100 -7.97 27.55 -13.02
N ASP A 101 -7.10 27.50 -14.03
CA ASP A 101 -6.41 26.28 -14.45
C ASP A 101 -5.44 25.76 -13.37
N SER A 102 -4.62 26.64 -12.81
CA SER A 102 -3.72 26.30 -11.70
C SER A 102 -4.48 25.75 -10.49
N ARG A 103 -5.62 26.35 -10.10
CA ARG A 103 -6.44 25.85 -8.99
C ARG A 103 -7.04 24.47 -9.27
N ARG A 104 -7.52 24.22 -10.49
CA ARG A 104 -8.05 22.89 -10.86
C ARG A 104 -6.98 21.81 -10.80
N LYS A 105 -5.75 22.14 -11.20
CA LYS A 105 -4.58 21.25 -11.07
C LYS A 105 -4.20 21.02 -9.61
N LEU A 106 -4.17 22.07 -8.80
CA LEU A 106 -3.84 22.01 -7.37
C LEU A 106 -4.77 21.06 -6.59
N HIS A 107 -6.07 21.12 -6.88
CA HIS A 107 -7.11 20.31 -6.23
C HIS A 107 -7.44 19.02 -6.99
N GLY A 108 -6.77 18.76 -8.11
CA GLY A 108 -6.97 17.57 -8.92
C GLY A 108 -8.36 17.42 -9.54
N ILE A 109 -9.08 18.53 -9.75
CA ILE A 109 -10.45 18.54 -10.30
C ILE A 109 -10.49 17.96 -11.72
N ASP A 110 -9.42 18.18 -12.49
CA ASP A 110 -9.31 17.73 -13.88
C ASP A 110 -8.55 16.40 -14.01
N LEU A 111 -8.27 15.67 -12.91
CA LEU A 111 -7.62 14.36 -13.02
C LEU A 111 -8.58 13.32 -13.63
N PRO A 112 -8.16 12.54 -14.64
CA PRO A 112 -8.96 11.43 -15.14
C PRO A 112 -9.17 10.40 -14.02
N ALA A 113 -10.40 9.88 -13.91
CA ALA A 113 -10.73 8.86 -12.92
C ALA A 113 -9.84 7.62 -13.14
N SER A 114 -8.91 7.37 -12.22
CA SER A 114 -8.09 6.15 -12.24
C SER A 114 -8.98 4.94 -11.98
N HIS A 115 -9.13 4.07 -12.98
CA HIS A 115 -9.69 2.73 -12.79
C HIS A 115 -8.54 1.81 -12.42
N THR A 116 -8.39 1.53 -11.13
CA THR A 116 -7.47 0.49 -10.65
C THR A 116 -8.11 -0.87 -10.90
N VAL A 117 -7.75 -1.53 -12.00
CA VAL A 117 -8.10 -2.94 -12.24
C VAL A 117 -7.18 -3.78 -11.36
N ASN A 118 -7.71 -4.29 -10.24
CA ASN A 118 -7.01 -5.29 -9.42
C ASN A 118 -7.07 -6.64 -10.14
N ILE A 119 -6.07 -6.93 -10.98
CA ILE A 119 -5.80 -8.30 -11.41
C ILE A 119 -5.05 -8.98 -10.27
N ARG A 120 -5.79 -9.46 -9.26
CA ARG A 120 -5.27 -10.34 -8.21
C ARG A 120 -6.33 -11.37 -7.86
N ARG A 121 -6.47 -12.39 -8.70
CA ARG A 121 -7.14 -13.63 -8.31
C ARG A 121 -6.82 -14.81 -9.23
N GLU A 122 -6.70 -14.57 -10.53
CA GLU A 122 -6.59 -15.67 -11.51
C GLU A 122 -5.30 -16.47 -11.38
N GLU A 123 -4.14 -15.85 -11.13
CA GLU A 123 -2.86 -16.58 -11.04
C GLU A 123 -2.75 -17.47 -9.80
N ALA A 124 -3.27 -17.01 -8.65
CA ALA A 124 -3.26 -17.78 -7.41
C ALA A 124 -4.24 -18.97 -7.51
N ASP A 125 -5.43 -18.72 -8.05
CA ASP A 125 -6.45 -19.75 -8.22
C ASP A 125 -6.01 -20.83 -9.25
N LEU A 126 -5.28 -20.44 -10.31
CA LEU A 126 -4.69 -21.36 -11.29
C LEU A 126 -3.57 -22.22 -10.68
N ALA A 127 -2.70 -21.62 -9.86
CA ALA A 127 -1.62 -22.35 -9.20
C ALA A 127 -2.16 -23.43 -8.24
N ASP A 128 -3.21 -23.10 -7.47
CA ASP A 128 -3.85 -24.05 -6.56
C ASP A 128 -4.58 -25.18 -7.30
N GLN A 129 -5.25 -24.87 -8.42
CA GLN A 129 -5.90 -25.87 -9.27
C GLN A 129 -4.89 -26.84 -9.90
N LEU A 130 -3.75 -26.33 -10.39
CA LEU A 130 -2.67 -27.15 -10.94
C LEU A 130 -2.03 -28.04 -9.88
N ALA A 131 -1.74 -27.50 -8.70
CA ALA A 131 -1.17 -28.26 -7.59
C ALA A 131 -2.11 -29.41 -7.14
N THR A 132 -3.41 -29.13 -7.08
CA THR A 132 -4.44 -30.13 -6.73
C THR A 132 -4.51 -31.24 -7.79
N GLY A 133 -4.60 -30.88 -9.07
CA GLY A 133 -4.68 -31.85 -10.16
C GLY A 133 -3.43 -32.75 -10.28
N LEU A 134 -2.24 -32.19 -10.06
CA LEU A 134 -0.99 -32.96 -10.06
C LEU A 134 -0.93 -33.96 -8.90
N ASN A 135 -1.35 -33.56 -7.70
CA ASN A 135 -1.39 -34.46 -6.54
C ASN A 135 -2.36 -35.63 -6.78
N GLU A 136 -3.54 -35.37 -7.34
CA GLU A 136 -4.49 -36.43 -7.68
C GLU A 136 -3.94 -37.40 -8.72
N MET A 137 -3.21 -36.90 -9.72
CA MET A 137 -2.60 -37.75 -10.75
C MET A 137 -1.50 -38.64 -10.15
N ILE A 138 -0.66 -38.09 -9.27
CA ILE A 138 0.39 -38.84 -8.57
C ILE A 138 -0.20 -39.95 -7.70
N GLU A 139 -1.28 -39.67 -6.97
CA GLU A 139 -1.93 -40.68 -6.14
C GLU A 139 -2.58 -41.78 -6.98
N ARG A 140 -3.22 -41.44 -8.11
CA ARG A 140 -3.75 -42.46 -9.05
C ARG A 140 -2.65 -43.37 -9.59
N GLU A 141 -1.50 -42.80 -9.98
CA GLU A 141 -0.36 -43.58 -10.46
C GLU A 141 0.24 -44.49 -9.36
N ARG A 142 0.32 -43.99 -8.13
CA ARG A 142 0.76 -44.81 -6.98
C ARG A 142 -0.20 -45.95 -6.69
N ASP A 143 -1.49 -45.73 -6.77
CA ASP A 143 -2.49 -46.75 -6.54
C ASP A 143 -2.53 -47.78 -7.68
N ASN A 144 -2.37 -47.36 -8.93
CA ASN A 144 -2.21 -48.26 -10.08
C ASN A 144 -0.95 -49.13 -9.92
N ALA A 145 0.18 -48.53 -9.55
CA ALA A 145 1.42 -49.27 -9.32
C ALA A 145 1.32 -50.27 -8.15
N ARG A 146 0.57 -49.93 -7.09
CA ARG A 146 0.27 -50.85 -5.99
C ARG A 146 -0.60 -52.01 -6.45
N GLN A 147 -1.63 -51.74 -7.26
CA GLN A 147 -2.52 -52.79 -7.79
C GLN A 147 -1.79 -53.72 -8.76
N ASP A 148 -0.91 -53.19 -9.60
CA ASP A 148 -0.09 -53.99 -10.51
C ASP A 148 0.97 -54.81 -9.77
N GLY A 149 1.58 -54.26 -8.71
CA GLY A 149 2.46 -55.00 -7.82
C GLY A 149 1.75 -56.14 -7.08
N LEU A 150 0.50 -55.92 -6.65
CA LEU A 150 -0.34 -56.97 -6.03
C LEU A 150 -0.76 -58.06 -7.04
N ARG A 151 -0.98 -57.70 -8.31
CA ARG A 151 -1.20 -58.67 -9.41
C ARG A 151 0.04 -59.52 -9.70
N GLN A 152 1.24 -58.93 -9.68
CA GLN A 152 2.49 -59.66 -9.87
C GLN A 152 2.90 -60.50 -8.67
N ALA A 153 2.44 -60.19 -7.45
CA ALA A 153 2.64 -61.04 -6.29
C ALA A 153 1.70 -62.27 -6.26
N HIS A 154 0.64 -62.27 -7.06
CA HIS A 154 -0.32 -63.38 -7.20
C HIS A 154 0.02 -64.27 -8.41
N PHE A 155 1.27 -64.73 -8.50
CA PHE A 155 1.63 -65.88 -9.33
C PHE A 155 1.70 -67.13 -8.43
N PRO A 156 0.86 -68.15 -8.61
CA PRO A 156 1.09 -69.43 -7.95
C PRO A 156 2.28 -70.14 -8.61
N GLU A 157 3.43 -70.18 -7.92
CA GLU A 157 4.50 -71.13 -8.23
C GLU A 157 4.18 -72.51 -7.62
N GLY A 158 4.22 -73.52 -8.49
CA GLY A 158 4.07 -74.94 -8.23
C GLY A 158 3.59 -75.60 -9.52
N GLY A 159 4.45 -75.91 -10.49
CA GLY A 159 5.42 -77.01 -10.43
C GLY A 159 4.71 -78.31 -10.86
N ALA A 160 4.75 -78.66 -12.15
CA ALA A 160 5.68 -79.65 -12.72
C ALA A 160 5.46 -81.10 -12.21
N ASP A 161 4.90 -81.91 -13.11
CA ASP A 161 5.27 -83.29 -13.48
C ASP A 161 5.11 -84.47 -12.50
N HIS A 162 4.25 -85.44 -12.87
CA HIS A 162 4.57 -86.88 -13.05
C HIS A 162 3.29 -87.75 -13.08
N ALA A 163 2.97 -88.31 -14.25
CA ALA A 163 2.47 -89.68 -14.45
C ALA A 163 2.50 -90.04 -15.95
#